data_AF-A0A6B8VL81-F1
#
_entry.id   AF-A0A6B8VL81-F1
#
_cell.length_a   1.000
_cell.length_b   1.000
_cell.length_c   1.000
_cell.angle_alpha   90.00
_cell.angle_beta   90.00
_cell.angle_gamma   90.00
#
_symmetry.space_group_name_H-M   'P 1'
#
loop_
_entity.id
_entity.type
_entity.pdbx_description
1 polymer ?
#
loop_
_entity_poly.entity_id
_entity_poly.type
_entity_poly.pdbx_seq_one_letter_code
_entity_poly.pdbx_strand_id
1 'polypeptide(L)' 'MRDYTFQPARVVIAALIFTAIVLWQADLPWGWWLPAFLLIVVVFAGMHAFYNWANLRLNEMGRRAREVEDGL' A
#
# COMPACT_ATOMS: atom_id res chain seq x y z
N MET A 1 -1.28 17.28 -10.61
CA MET A 1 -1.73 16.39 -9.52
C MET A 1 -0.72 15.26 -9.45
N ARG A 2 -0.25 14.83 -8.26
CA ARG A 2 0.64 13.66 -8.20
C ARG A 2 -0.20 12.43 -8.57
N ASP A 3 0.20 11.71 -9.61
CA ASP A 3 -0.46 10.47 -9.99
C ASP A 3 -0.27 9.46 -8.84
N TYR A 4 -1.38 9.00 -8.27
CA TYR A 4 -1.38 7.94 -7.25
C TYR A 4 -1.17 6.59 -7.93
N THR A 5 0.07 6.36 -8.38
CA THR A 5 0.45 5.16 -9.11
C THR A 5 0.86 4.06 -8.13
N PHE A 6 0.40 2.84 -8.40
CA PHE A 6 0.82 1.65 -7.65
C PHE A 6 2.32 1.41 -7.84
N GLN A 7 3.07 1.29 -6.74
CA GLN A 7 4.53 1.12 -6.78
C GLN A 7 4.93 -0.31 -6.35
N PRO A 8 4.97 -1.28 -7.28
CA PRO A 8 5.20 -2.69 -6.94
C PRO A 8 6.58 -2.93 -6.32
N ALA A 9 7.62 -2.27 -6.82
CA ALA A 9 8.98 -2.38 -6.28
C ALA A 9 9.04 -1.94 -4.80
N ARG A 10 8.34 -0.86 -4.45
CA ARG A 10 8.27 -0.37 -3.07
C ARG A 10 7.57 -1.36 -2.16
N VAL A 11 6.49 -1.98 -2.63
CA VAL A 11 5.77 -3.04 -1.90
C VAL A 11 6.69 -4.23 -1.63
N VAL A 12 7.38 -4.72 -2.65
CA VAL A 12 8.28 -5.88 -2.52
C VAL A 12 9.45 -5.60 -1.57
N ILE A 13 10.10 -4.44 -1.71
CA ILE A 13 11.22 -4.07 -0.83
C ILE A 13 10.75 -3.91 0.62
N ALA A 14 9.63 -3.21 0.83
CA ALA A 14 9.06 -3.06 2.16
C ALA A 14 8.67 -4.40 2.78
N ALA A 15 8.07 -5.30 1.99
CA ALA A 15 7.71 -6.63 2.44
C ALA A 15 8.93 -7.47 2.81
N LEU A 16 10.02 -7.37 2.05
CA LEU A 16 11.27 -8.09 2.34
C LEU A 16 11.87 -7.65 3.68
N ILE A 17 11.98 -6.33 3.89
CA ILE A 17 12.49 -5.76 5.13
C ILE A 17 11.58 -6.13 6.31
N PHE A 18 10.26 -6.00 6.14
CA PHE A 18 9.31 -6.31 7.19
C PHE A 18 9.31 -7.80 7.56
N THR A 19 9.46 -8.69 6.57
CA THR A 19 9.62 -10.14 6.79
C THR A 19 10.84 -10.44 7.64
N ALA A 20 11.97 -9.77 7.38
CA ALA A 20 13.18 -9.90 8.18
C ALA A 20 12.96 -9.54 9.65
N ILE A 21 12.29 -8.41 9.88
CA ILE A 21 11.98 -7.93 11.21
C ILE A 21 11.04 -8.92 11.91
N VAL A 22 9.98 -9.37 11.25
CA VAL A 22 9.01 -10.32 11.84
C VAL A 22 9.68 -11.63 12.23
N LEU A 23 10.46 -12.24 11.33
CA LEU A 23 11.10 -13.52 11.64
C LEU A 23 12.12 -13.39 12.78
N TRP A 24 12.87 -12.28 12.82
CA TRP A 24 13.81 -12.00 13.89
C TRP A 24 13.11 -11.76 15.23
N GLN A 25 12.06 -10.95 15.25
CA GLN A 25 11.36 -10.59 16.50
C GLN A 25 10.48 -11.74 17.05
N ALA A 26 9.98 -12.60 16.17
CA ALA A 26 9.14 -13.73 16.56
C ALA A 26 9.93 -15.04 16.76
N ASP A 27 11.27 -15.00 16.67
CA ASP A 27 12.17 -16.16 16.75
C ASP A 27 11.73 -17.34 15.86
N LEU A 28 11.29 -17.01 14.64
CA LEU A 28 10.74 -17.99 13.72
C LEU A 28 11.85 -18.72 12.95
N PRO A 29 11.71 -20.03 12.72
CA PRO A 29 12.71 -20.76 11.96
C PRO A 29 12.71 -20.31 10.49
N TRP A 30 13.87 -20.43 9.84
CA TRP A 30 14.10 -19.94 8.47
C TRP A 30 13.11 -20.47 7.41
N GLY A 31 12.51 -21.65 7.65
CA GLY A 31 11.45 -22.21 6.80
C GLY A 31 10.19 -21.34 6.69
N TRP A 32 9.95 -20.43 7.65
CA TRP A 32 8.84 -19.48 7.60
C TRP A 32 9.08 -18.27 6.69
N TRP A 33 10.30 -18.11 6.16
CA TRP A 33 10.64 -16.92 5.39
C TRP A 33 9.74 -16.72 4.17
N LEU A 34 9.60 -17.76 3.34
CA LEU A 34 8.77 -17.69 2.14
C LEU A 34 7.27 -17.50 2.44
N PRO A 35 6.62 -18.29 3.31
CA PRO A 35 5.19 -18.10 3.59
C PRO A 35 4.90 -16.74 4.24
N ALA A 36 5.75 -16.28 5.17
CA ALA A 36 5.59 -14.95 5.78
C ALA A 36 5.77 -13.84 4.74
N PHE A 37 6.80 -13.94 3.90
CA PHE A 37 7.05 -12.97 2.84
C PHE A 37 5.85 -12.84 1.88
N LEU A 38 5.32 -13.97 1.40
CA LEU A 38 4.17 -13.97 0.49
C LEU A 38 2.94 -13.33 1.14
N LEU A 39 2.65 -13.68 2.40
CA LEU A 39 1.56 -13.06 3.16
C LEU A 39 1.73 -11.55 3.28
N ILE A 40 2.93 -11.09 3.66
CA ILE A 40 3.23 -9.67 3.86
C ILE A 40 3.14 -8.92 2.52
N VAL A 41 3.63 -9.48 1.41
CA VAL A 41 3.49 -8.89 0.07
C VAL A 41 2.02 -8.69 -0.27
N VAL A 42 1.18 -9.70 -0.04
CA VAL A 42 -0.26 -9.61 -0.33
C VAL A 42 -0.92 -8.50 0.51
N VAL A 43 -0.64 -8.45 1.81
CA VAL A 43 -1.18 -7.41 2.69
C VAL A 43 -0.72 -6.01 2.26
N PHE A 44 0.57 -5.84 2.00
CA PHE A 44 1.13 -4.53 1.62
C PHE A 44 0.61 -4.09 0.24
N ALA A 45 0.53 -5.00 -0.73
CA ALA A 45 -0.06 -4.73 -2.03
C ALA A 45 -1.53 -4.32 -1.90
N GLY A 46 -2.32 -5.06 -1.11
CA GLY A 46 -3.73 -4.76 -0.87
C GLY A 46 -3.93 -3.37 -0.25
N MET A 47 -3.18 -3.05 0.80
CA MET A 47 -3.23 -1.73 1.44
C MET A 47 -2.79 -0.62 0.48
N HIS A 48 -1.72 -0.82 -0.29
CA HIS A 48 -1.24 0.19 -1.24
C HIS A 48 -2.25 0.46 -2.36
N ALA A 49 -2.87 -0.59 -2.90
CA ALA A 49 -3.93 -0.47 -3.88
C ALA A 49 -5.15 0.25 -3.30
N PHE A 50 -5.56 -0.10 -2.08
CA PHE A 50 -6.66 0.55 -1.37
C PHE A 50 -6.39 2.05 -1.15
N TYR A 51 -5.19 2.42 -0.68
CA TYR A 51 -4.83 3.82 -0.49
C TYR A 51 -4.85 4.62 -1.79
N ASN A 52 -4.30 4.06 -2.88
CA ASN A 52 -4.34 4.73 -4.17
C ASN A 52 -5.78 4.93 -4.66
N TRP A 53 -6.62 3.89 -4.55
CA TRP A 53 -8.04 4.00 -4.89
C TRP A 53 -8.77 5.05 -4.04
N ALA A 54 -8.59 5.03 -2.73
CA ALA A 54 -9.23 5.97 -1.82
C ALA A 54 -8.81 7.43 -2.12
N ASN A 55 -7.52 7.66 -2.38
CA ASN A 55 -7.00 8.97 -2.73
C ASN A 55 -7.55 9.48 -4.07
N LEU A 56 -7.64 8.63 -5.08
CA LEU A 56 -8.26 8.98 -6.36
C LEU A 56 -9.73 9.38 -6.16
N ARG A 57 -10.46 8.59 -5.37
CA ARG A 57 -11.88 8.83 -5.07
C ARG A 57 -12.12 10.15 -4.33
N LEU A 58 -11.32 10.41 -3.29
CA LEU A 58 -11.39 11.66 -2.52
C LEU A 58 -11.05 12.87 -3.39
N ASN A 59 -10.07 12.74 -4.29
CA ASN A 59 -9.68 13.83 -5.17
C ASN A 59 -10.76 14.16 -6.21
N GLU A 60 -11.47 13.15 -6.74
CA GLU A 60 -12.64 13.36 -7.60
C GLU A 60 -13.79 14.08 -6.87
N MET A 61 -14.08 13.67 -5.63
CA MET A 61 -15.13 14.30 -4.83
C MET A 61 -14.78 15.75 -4.49
N GLY A 62 -13.53 16.01 -4.09
CA GLY A 62 -13.04 17.36 -3.83
C GLY A 62 -12.99 18.24 -5.07
N ARG A 63 -12.72 17.67 -6.26
CA ARG A 63 -12.82 18.39 -7.53
C ARG A 63 -14.25 18.83 -7.83
N ARG A 64 -15.22 17.90 -7.70
CA ARG A 64 -16.65 18.21 -7.91
C ARG A 64 -17.17 19.25 -6.93
N ALA A 65 -16.74 19.20 -5.67
CA ALA A 65 -17.14 20.19 -4.67
C ALA A 65 -16.65 21.60 -5.04
N ARG A 66 -15.39 21.74 -5.47
CA ARG A 66 -14.82 23.02 -5.93
C ARG A 66 -15.50 23.56 -7.20
N GLU A 67 -15.81 22.68 -8.15
CA GLU A 67 -16.53 23.08 -9.39
C GLU A 67 -17.95 23.62 -9.10
N VAL A 68 -18.61 23.18 -8.03
CA VAL A 68 -19.90 23.72 -7.59
C VAL A 68 -19.73 25.07 -6.87
N GLU A 69 -18.67 25.23 -6.10
CA GLU A 69 -18.37 26.48 -5.36
C GLU A 69 -17.92 27.61 -6.30
N ASP A 70 -17.10 27.31 -7.31
CA ASP A 70 -16.63 28.29 -8.31
C ASP A 70 -17.69 28.63 -9.38
N GLY A 71 -18.76 27.82 -9.48
CA GLY A 71 -19.86 28.01 -10.42
C GLY A 71 -21.05 28.81 -9.88
N LEU A 72 -21.01 29.19 -8.60
CA LEU A 72 -21.97 30.08 -7.91
C LEU A 72 -21.40 31.50 -7.82
#